data_AF-A0A371IFP1-F1
#
_entry.id   AF-A0A371IFP1-F1
#
_cell.length_a   1.000
_cell.length_b   1.000
_cell.length_c   1.000
_cell.angle_alpha   90.00
_cell.angle_beta   90.00
_cell.angle_gamma   90.00
#
_symmetry.space_group_name_H-M   'P 1'
#
loop_
_entity.id
_entity.type
_entity.pdbx_description
1 polymer ?
#
loop_
_entity_poly.entity_id
_entity_poly.type
_entity_poly.pdbx_seq_one_letter_code
_entity_poly.pdbx_strand_id
1 'polypeptide(L)'
;PEKKNPGLTPMDWVKFLGSAIVGLVAVVSSLEMPSADWWVISVVLSTVIGYCAKTYFTFQQNMAQYQNLITQSMYDKQLDSGKGTLLHLCDDVIQQEVKEVIVSFFILMEQGKATRQDLDQWCEELIKEEFDEECNFDVDDAVQKLENLGIVTRDSVGRYQCVGLKRANEIIGTTTEELVLKAKQGNITP
;
A
#
# COMPACT_ATOMS: atom_id res chain seq x y z
N PRO A 1 10.06 10.99 0.90
CA PRO A 1 10.44 12.42 1.06
C PRO A 1 11.96 12.60 0.97
N GLU A 2 12.43 13.21 -0.13
CA GLU A 2 13.82 13.65 -0.27
C GLU A 2 14.23 14.50 0.93
N LYS A 3 15.40 14.21 1.49
CA LYS A 3 16.06 15.05 2.50
C LYS A 3 16.57 16.32 1.83
N LYS A 4 15.66 17.22 1.43
CA LYS A 4 16.04 18.56 1.03
C LYS A 4 16.24 19.36 2.30
N ASN A 5 17.50 19.39 2.77
CA ASN A 5 17.90 20.26 3.87
C ASN A 5 17.50 21.69 3.46
N PRO A 6 16.59 22.37 4.17
CA PRO A 6 16.25 23.74 3.85
C PRO A 6 17.41 24.61 4.29
N GLY A 7 18.40 24.75 3.40
CA GLY A 7 19.43 25.75 3.51
C GLY A 7 18.83 27.13 3.29
N LEU A 8 19.34 28.13 4.03
CA LEU A 8 19.02 29.53 3.78
C LEU A 8 19.28 29.86 2.31
N THR A 9 18.34 30.53 1.66
CA THR A 9 18.55 30.95 0.28
C THR A 9 19.71 31.95 0.22
N PRO A 10 20.43 32.07 -0.91
CA PRO A 10 21.51 33.05 -1.03
C PRO A 10 21.10 34.47 -0.65
N MET A 11 19.84 34.84 -0.91
CA MET A 11 19.28 36.15 -0.55
C MET A 11 19.08 36.32 0.96
N ASP A 12 18.75 35.24 1.68
CA ASP A 12 18.59 35.27 3.14
C ASP A 12 19.95 35.43 3.83
N TRP A 13 21.00 34.80 3.30
CA TRP A 13 22.37 35.00 3.76
C TRP A 13 22.83 36.45 3.58
N VAL A 14 22.54 37.05 2.42
CA VAL A 14 22.87 38.45 2.14
C VAL A 14 22.15 39.40 3.11
N LYS A 15 20.86 39.18 3.36
CA LYS A 15 20.09 39.99 4.33
C LYS A 15 20.60 39.83 5.76
N PHE A 16 20.94 38.60 6.16
CA PHE A 16 21.47 38.31 7.49
C PHE A 16 22.82 39.00 7.71
N LEU A 17 23.78 38.77 6.81
CA LEU A 17 25.10 39.41 6.85
C LEU A 17 24.99 40.94 6.80
N GLY A 18 24.14 41.47 5.91
CA GLY A 18 23.90 42.92 5.81
C GLY A 18 23.37 43.51 7.11
N SER A 19 22.36 42.90 7.73
CA SER A 19 21.79 43.36 9.00
C SER A 19 22.77 43.24 10.17
N ALA A 20 23.60 42.19 10.20
CA ALA A 20 24.64 42.00 11.20
C ALA A 20 25.73 43.06 11.10
N ILE A 21 26.19 43.38 9.88
CA ILE A 21 27.18 44.43 9.63
C ILE A 21 26.64 45.80 10.06
N VAL A 22 25.40 46.15 9.67
CA VAL A 22 24.78 47.43 10.06
C VAL A 22 24.62 47.53 11.59
N GLY A 23 24.20 46.43 12.25
CA GLY A 23 24.11 46.38 13.71
C GLY A 23 25.46 46.57 14.40
N LEU A 24 26.51 45.92 13.89
CA LEU A 24 27.87 46.00 14.44
C LEU A 24 28.47 47.39 14.25
N VAL A 25 28.26 48.02 13.09
CA VAL A 25 28.65 49.41 12.83
C VAL A 25 27.93 50.37 13.78
N ALA A 26 26.61 50.20 13.98
CA ALA A 26 25.85 51.04 14.90
C ALA A 26 26.37 50.93 16.35
N VAL A 27 26.76 49.72 16.79
CA VAL A 27 27.36 49.50 18.12
C VAL A 27 28.72 50.19 18.23
N VAL A 28 29.61 50.02 17.26
CA VAL A 28 30.95 50.63 17.28
C VAL A 28 30.85 52.16 17.24
N SER A 29 30.01 52.72 16.36
CA SER A 29 29.77 54.16 16.30
C SER A 29 29.13 54.72 17.57
N SER A 30 28.34 53.93 18.30
CA SER A 30 27.78 54.35 19.59
C SER A 30 28.83 54.40 20.72
N LEU A 31 29.93 53.64 20.61
CA LEU A 31 31.03 53.63 21.60
C LEU A 31 31.97 54.84 21.45
N GLU A 32 32.02 55.46 20.28
CA GLU A 32 32.84 56.65 20.02
C GLU A 32 32.16 57.97 20.46
N MET A 33 30.87 57.93 20.83
CA MET A 33 30.16 59.11 21.35
C MET A 33 30.45 59.31 22.85
N PRO A 34 30.98 60.47 23.28
CA PRO A 34 31.45 60.71 24.66
C PRO A 34 30.32 60.84 25.71
N SER A 35 29.06 60.73 25.28
CA SER A 35 27.87 60.63 26.15
C SER A 35 26.92 59.58 25.60
N ALA A 36 27.38 58.33 25.50
CA ALA A 36 26.49 57.21 25.22
C ALA A 36 25.41 57.14 26.32
N ASP A 37 24.21 57.59 25.97
CA ASP A 37 23.07 57.62 26.87
C ASP A 37 22.72 56.16 27.24
N TRP A 38 22.63 55.85 28.54
CA TRP A 38 22.37 54.49 29.06
C TRP A 38 21.16 53.81 28.39
N TRP A 39 20.19 54.62 27.98
CA TRP A 39 19.02 54.22 27.19
C TRP A 39 19.36 53.57 25.85
N VAL A 40 20.33 54.10 25.10
CA VAL A 40 20.72 53.57 23.79
C VAL A 40 21.34 52.17 23.94
N ILE A 41 22.20 51.99 24.96
CA ILE A 41 22.81 50.70 25.28
C ILE A 41 21.73 49.68 25.66
N SER A 42 20.75 50.08 26.48
CA SER A 42 19.63 49.22 26.86
C SER A 42 18.76 48.81 25.67
N VAL A 43 18.50 49.72 24.72
CA VAL A 43 17.72 49.43 23.50
C VAL A 43 18.46 48.43 22.60
N VAL A 44 19.75 48.62 22.39
CA VAL A 44 20.58 47.71 21.59
C VAL A 44 20.62 46.32 22.24
N LEU A 45 20.88 46.25 23.56
CA LEU A 45 20.95 44.98 24.28
C LEU A 45 19.60 44.24 24.26
N SER A 46 18.50 44.94 24.49
CA SER A 46 17.15 44.36 24.42
C SER A 46 16.83 43.84 23.01
N THR A 47 17.29 44.53 21.97
CA THR A 47 17.09 44.11 20.58
C THR A 47 17.85 42.82 20.27
N VAL A 48 19.10 42.70 20.73
CA VAL A 48 19.91 41.48 20.57
C VAL A 48 19.27 40.30 21.31
N ILE A 49 18.87 40.49 22.56
CA ILE A 49 18.23 39.44 23.37
C ILE A 49 16.90 39.00 22.73
N GLY A 50 16.09 39.95 22.29
CA GLY A 50 14.82 39.67 21.60
C GLY A 50 15.03 38.89 20.29
N TYR A 51 16.06 39.22 19.52
CA TYR A 51 16.40 38.50 18.29
C TYR A 51 16.88 37.07 18.56
N CYS A 52 17.72 36.87 19.57
CA CYS A 52 18.15 35.54 20.02
C CYS A 52 16.97 34.69 20.49
N ALA A 53 16.08 35.25 21.32
CA ALA A 53 14.88 34.57 21.78
C ALA A 53 13.95 34.19 20.62
N LYS A 54 13.69 35.13 19.69
CA LYS A 54 12.89 34.88 18.49
C LYS A 54 13.48 33.73 17.66
N THR A 55 14.79 33.73 17.44
CA THR A 55 15.48 32.68 16.68
C THR A 55 15.34 31.32 17.36
N TYR A 56 15.50 31.27 18.67
CA TYR A 56 15.34 30.03 19.45
C TYR A 56 13.91 29.48 19.39
N PHE A 57 12.89 30.31 19.62
CA PHE A 57 11.49 29.89 19.53
C PHE A 57 11.11 29.44 18.12
N THR A 58 11.59 30.15 17.09
CA THR A 58 11.37 29.78 15.69
C THR A 58 12.01 28.42 15.38
N PHE A 59 13.22 28.17 15.88
CA PHE A 59 13.89 26.88 15.71
C PHE A 59 13.13 25.74 16.39
N GLN A 60 12.63 25.96 17.62
CA GLN A 60 11.82 24.97 18.34
C GLN A 60 10.52 24.64 17.59
N GLN A 61 9.82 25.65 17.08
CA GLN A 61 8.60 25.46 16.29
C GLN A 61 8.88 24.66 15.01
N ASN A 62 9.95 25.01 14.29
CA ASN A 62 10.35 24.28 13.08
C ASN A 62 10.70 22.83 13.41
N MET A 63 11.45 22.57 14.49
CA MET A 63 11.78 21.21 14.92
C MET A 63 10.54 20.38 15.27
N ALA A 64 9.58 20.96 16.01
CA ALA A 64 8.32 20.29 16.32
C ALA A 64 7.52 19.96 15.04
N GLN A 65 7.50 20.87 14.06
CA GLN A 65 6.87 20.61 12.76
C GLN A 65 7.59 19.49 11.99
N TYR A 66 8.93 19.47 11.97
CA TYR A 66 9.68 18.38 11.34
C TYR A 66 9.40 17.04 11.99
N GLN A 67 9.35 16.98 13.32
CA GLN A 67 9.01 15.76 14.04
C GLN A 67 7.61 15.27 13.68
N ASN A 68 6.62 16.17 13.63
CA ASN A 68 5.26 15.82 13.21
C ASN A 68 5.19 15.30 11.77
N LEU A 69 5.89 15.94 10.84
CA LEU A 69 5.95 15.51 9.43
C LEU A 69 6.61 14.13 9.28
N ILE A 70 7.66 13.85 10.04
CA ILE A 70 8.33 12.54 10.02
C ILE A 70 7.40 11.47 10.58
N THR A 71 6.77 11.72 11.72
CA THR A 71 5.82 10.79 12.35
C THR A 71 4.65 10.49 11.41
N GLN A 72 4.05 11.52 10.82
CA GLN A 72 2.96 11.35 9.86
C GLN A 72 3.44 10.59 8.61
N SER A 73 4.61 10.92 8.07
CA SER A 73 5.16 10.20 6.93
C SER A 73 5.49 8.74 7.24
N MET A 74 5.84 8.40 8.48
CA MET A 74 6.07 7.02 8.91
C MET A 74 4.75 6.25 9.02
N TYR A 75 3.74 6.89 9.63
CA TYR A 75 2.40 6.34 9.76
C TYR A 75 1.76 6.07 8.38
N ASP A 76 1.83 7.03 7.46
CA ASP A 76 1.28 6.89 6.11
C ASP A 76 1.98 5.76 5.33
N LYS A 77 3.30 5.62 5.48
CA LYS A 77 4.05 4.51 4.86
C LYS A 77 3.69 3.15 5.45
N GLN A 78 3.47 3.08 6.77
CA GLN A 78 3.03 1.84 7.41
C GLN A 78 1.61 1.45 6.97
N LEU A 79 0.72 2.43 6.81
CA LEU A 79 -0.63 2.21 6.28
C LEU A 79 -0.61 1.75 4.82
N ASP A 80 0.14 2.42 3.97
CA ASP A 80 0.24 2.08 2.54
C ASP A 80 0.89 0.70 2.34
N SER A 81 1.97 0.42 3.08
CA SER A 81 2.62 -0.88 3.09
C SER A 81 1.72 -1.98 3.65
N GLY A 82 1.01 -1.73 4.75
CA GLY A 82 0.13 -2.71 5.39
C GLY A 82 -1.08 -3.05 4.52
N LYS A 83 -1.68 -2.03 3.89
CA LYS A 83 -2.79 -2.22 2.94
C LYS A 83 -2.34 -2.99 1.70
N GLY A 84 -1.15 -2.67 1.17
CA GLY A 84 -0.56 -3.40 0.04
C GLY A 84 -0.37 -4.88 0.34
N THR A 85 0.22 -5.23 1.49
CA THR A 85 0.38 -6.63 1.91
C THR A 85 -0.96 -7.34 2.09
N LEU A 86 -1.95 -6.68 2.70
CA LEU A 86 -3.29 -7.27 2.86
C LEU A 86 -3.94 -7.55 1.51
N LEU A 87 -3.88 -6.60 0.57
CA LEU A 87 -4.43 -6.78 -0.78
C LEU A 87 -3.75 -7.95 -1.50
N HIS A 88 -2.42 -8.07 -1.39
CA HIS A 88 -1.70 -9.21 -1.95
C HIS A 88 -2.14 -10.54 -1.35
N LEU A 89 -2.22 -10.63 -0.02
CA LEU A 89 -2.71 -11.84 0.65
C LEU A 89 -4.15 -12.17 0.27
N CYS A 90 -5.00 -11.16 0.11
CA CYS A 90 -6.37 -11.33 -0.34
C CYS A 90 -6.43 -11.90 -1.75
N ASP A 91 -5.65 -11.33 -2.68
CA ASP A 91 -5.58 -11.83 -4.06
C ASP A 91 -5.02 -13.26 -4.11
N ASP A 92 -3.99 -13.56 -3.30
CA ASP A 92 -3.39 -14.90 -3.22
C ASP A 92 -4.40 -15.94 -2.72
N VAL A 93 -5.15 -15.62 -1.66
CA VAL A 93 -6.21 -16.49 -1.14
C VAL A 93 -7.30 -16.68 -2.19
N ILE A 94 -7.80 -15.60 -2.80
CA ILE A 94 -8.84 -15.71 -3.86
C ILE A 94 -8.36 -16.59 -5.01
N GLN A 95 -7.10 -16.47 -5.44
CA GLN A 95 -6.55 -17.32 -6.49
C GLN A 95 -6.42 -18.78 -6.05
N GLN A 96 -6.05 -19.04 -4.80
CA GLN A 96 -5.98 -20.40 -4.26
C GLN A 96 -7.36 -21.06 -4.29
N GLU A 97 -8.37 -20.36 -3.78
CA GLU A 97 -9.77 -20.78 -3.75
C GLU A 97 -10.30 -21.16 -5.15
N VAL A 98 -9.95 -20.37 -6.16
CA VAL A 98 -10.33 -20.63 -7.56
C VAL A 98 -9.59 -21.84 -8.13
N LYS A 99 -8.29 -22.00 -7.84
CA LYS A 99 -7.49 -23.14 -8.31
C LYS A 99 -8.02 -24.46 -7.77
N GLU A 100 -8.36 -24.51 -6.49
CA GLU A 100 -8.93 -25.71 -5.85
C GLU A 100 -10.23 -26.15 -6.55
N VAL A 101 -11.14 -25.20 -6.81
CA VAL A 101 -12.39 -25.46 -7.53
C VAL A 101 -12.14 -26.00 -8.95
N ILE A 102 -11.17 -25.43 -9.68
CA ILE A 102 -10.83 -25.87 -11.04
C ILE A 102 -10.25 -27.29 -11.02
N VAL A 103 -9.32 -27.58 -10.11
CA VAL A 103 -8.69 -28.91 -9.98
C VAL A 103 -9.73 -29.97 -9.64
N SER A 104 -10.58 -29.70 -8.64
CA SER A 104 -11.66 -30.61 -8.24
C SER A 104 -12.63 -30.90 -9.41
N PHE A 105 -13.03 -29.85 -10.14
CA PHE A 105 -13.90 -30.00 -11.31
C PHE A 105 -13.22 -30.80 -12.43
N PHE A 106 -11.95 -30.54 -12.71
CA PHE A 106 -11.17 -31.26 -13.71
C PHE A 106 -11.08 -32.76 -13.40
N ILE A 107 -10.75 -33.13 -12.16
CA ILE A 107 -10.69 -34.54 -11.75
C ILE A 107 -12.05 -35.22 -11.90
N LEU A 108 -13.16 -34.57 -11.49
CA LEU A 108 -14.50 -35.12 -11.66
C LEU A 108 -14.89 -35.29 -13.14
N MET A 109 -14.38 -34.45 -14.04
CA MET A 109 -14.60 -34.60 -15.48
C MET A 109 -13.82 -35.79 -16.06
N GLU A 110 -12.57 -35.98 -15.66
CA GLU A 110 -11.69 -37.04 -16.22
C GLU A 110 -11.98 -38.42 -15.60
N GLN A 111 -12.12 -38.50 -14.28
CA GLN A 111 -12.30 -39.77 -13.55
C GLN A 111 -13.77 -40.13 -13.31
N GLY A 112 -14.68 -39.18 -13.48
CA GLY A 112 -16.11 -39.37 -13.26
C GLY A 112 -16.52 -39.28 -11.79
N LYS A 113 -17.42 -40.17 -11.35
CA LYS A 113 -18.00 -40.08 -10.01
C LYS A 113 -17.01 -40.52 -8.94
N ALA A 114 -16.78 -39.67 -7.94
CA ALA A 114 -15.79 -39.90 -6.89
C ALA A 114 -16.44 -39.86 -5.51
N THR A 115 -15.95 -40.65 -4.55
CA THR A 115 -16.20 -40.32 -3.14
C THR A 115 -15.35 -39.11 -2.75
N ARG A 116 -15.61 -38.53 -1.58
CA ARG A 116 -14.77 -37.46 -1.04
C ARG A 116 -13.29 -37.88 -0.95
N GLN A 117 -13.01 -39.08 -0.46
CA GLN A 117 -11.65 -39.57 -0.24
C GLN A 117 -10.92 -39.81 -1.57
N ASP A 118 -11.62 -40.39 -2.54
CA ASP A 118 -11.06 -40.60 -3.88
C ASP A 118 -10.70 -39.27 -4.53
N LEU A 119 -11.62 -38.29 -4.45
CA LEU A 119 -11.44 -36.99 -5.07
C LEU A 119 -10.28 -36.21 -4.44
N ASP A 120 -10.18 -36.24 -3.11
CA ASP A 120 -9.08 -35.64 -2.35
C ASP A 120 -7.73 -36.18 -2.83
N GLN A 121 -7.61 -37.51 -2.80
CA GLN A 121 -6.39 -38.20 -3.20
C GLN A 121 -6.02 -37.92 -4.66
N TRP A 122 -6.99 -37.94 -5.59
CA TRP A 122 -6.72 -37.67 -7.00
C TRP A 122 -6.33 -36.21 -7.27
N CYS A 123 -6.86 -35.27 -6.49
CA CYS A 123 -6.45 -33.86 -6.60
C CYS A 123 -5.00 -33.68 -6.11
N GLU A 124 -4.64 -34.28 -4.98
CA GLU A 124 -3.27 -34.25 -4.44
C GLU A 124 -2.28 -34.96 -5.37
N GLU A 125 -2.64 -36.12 -5.92
CA GLU A 125 -1.83 -36.85 -6.90
C GLU A 125 -1.60 -36.01 -8.16
N LEU A 126 -2.64 -35.36 -8.70
CA LEU A 126 -2.48 -34.48 -9.87
C LEU A 126 -1.54 -33.31 -9.57
N ILE A 127 -1.69 -32.65 -8.42
CA ILE A 127 -0.85 -31.51 -8.05
C ILE A 127 0.62 -31.96 -7.90
N LYS A 128 0.85 -33.12 -7.29
CA LYS A 128 2.17 -33.71 -7.13
C LYS A 128 2.79 -34.11 -8.46
N GLU A 129 2.04 -34.73 -9.36
CA GLU A 129 2.55 -35.19 -10.65
C GLU A 129 2.86 -34.03 -11.61
N GLU A 130 2.01 -33.02 -11.68
CA GLU A 130 2.15 -31.91 -12.63
C GLU A 130 3.06 -30.78 -12.11
N PHE A 131 3.10 -30.55 -10.80
CA PHE A 131 3.81 -29.42 -10.19
C PHE A 131 4.91 -29.79 -9.20
N ASP A 132 5.11 -31.08 -8.90
CA ASP A 132 6.10 -31.57 -7.91
C ASP A 132 5.89 -30.98 -6.49
N GLU A 133 4.64 -30.67 -6.15
CA GLU A 133 4.27 -30.08 -4.86
C GLU A 133 3.39 -31.03 -4.04
N GLU A 134 3.76 -31.25 -2.79
CA GLU A 134 2.95 -32.01 -1.83
C GLU A 134 2.07 -31.04 -1.03
N CYS A 135 0.75 -31.16 -1.17
CA CYS A 135 -0.21 -30.36 -0.43
C CYS A 135 -1.36 -31.22 0.09
N ASN A 136 -2.03 -30.73 1.13
CA ASN A 136 -3.27 -31.31 1.62
C ASN A 136 -4.44 -30.55 0.97
N PHE A 137 -5.13 -31.19 0.04
CA PHE A 137 -6.19 -30.55 -0.72
C PHE A 137 -7.44 -30.33 0.16
N ASP A 138 -8.12 -29.19 0.04
CA ASP A 138 -9.40 -28.97 0.73
C ASP A 138 -10.57 -29.38 -0.16
N VAL A 139 -10.78 -30.70 -0.24
CA VAL A 139 -11.85 -31.27 -1.08
C VAL A 139 -13.23 -30.80 -0.67
N ASP A 140 -13.50 -30.61 0.62
CA ASP A 140 -14.83 -30.23 1.11
C ASP A 140 -15.21 -28.84 0.63
N ASP A 141 -14.27 -27.91 0.75
CA ASP A 141 -14.54 -26.53 0.40
C ASP A 141 -14.66 -26.36 -1.13
N ALA A 142 -13.79 -27.04 -1.89
CA ALA A 142 -13.85 -27.07 -3.35
C ALA A 142 -15.19 -27.62 -3.87
N VAL A 143 -15.64 -28.78 -3.37
CA VAL A 143 -16.93 -29.37 -3.81
C VAL A 143 -18.11 -28.56 -3.31
N GLN A 144 -18.06 -27.98 -2.11
CA GLN A 144 -19.14 -27.13 -1.59
C GLN A 144 -19.35 -25.89 -2.46
N LYS A 145 -18.27 -25.25 -2.93
CA LYS A 145 -18.35 -24.13 -3.89
C LYS A 145 -18.97 -24.57 -5.22
N LEU A 146 -18.56 -25.73 -5.74
CA LEU A 146 -19.12 -26.28 -6.98
C LEU A 146 -20.59 -26.70 -6.85
N GLU A 147 -21.00 -27.22 -5.69
CA GLU A 147 -22.39 -27.54 -5.35
C GLU A 147 -23.23 -26.26 -5.26
N ASN A 148 -22.70 -25.20 -4.64
CA ASN A 148 -23.36 -23.89 -4.55
C ASN A 148 -23.57 -23.24 -5.93
N LEU A 149 -22.65 -23.47 -6.86
CA LEU A 149 -22.82 -23.06 -8.27
C LEU A 149 -23.78 -23.97 -9.04
N GLY A 150 -24.12 -25.15 -8.52
CA GLY A 150 -24.94 -26.16 -9.22
C GLY A 150 -24.17 -26.93 -10.30
N ILE A 151 -22.83 -26.89 -10.26
CA ILE A 151 -21.94 -27.61 -11.18
C ILE A 151 -21.71 -29.04 -10.71
N VAL A 152 -21.64 -29.26 -9.39
CA VAL A 152 -21.49 -30.57 -8.77
C VAL A 152 -22.76 -30.94 -8.01
N THR A 153 -23.07 -32.24 -7.99
CA THR A 153 -24.16 -32.81 -7.20
C THR A 153 -23.69 -34.08 -6.50
N ARG A 154 -24.33 -34.42 -5.39
CA ARG A 154 -24.07 -35.66 -4.65
C ARG A 154 -25.14 -36.72 -4.93
N ASP A 155 -24.71 -37.95 -5.21
CA ASP A 155 -25.63 -39.08 -5.39
C ASP A 155 -26.15 -39.62 -4.05
N SER A 156 -27.10 -40.56 -4.10
CA SER A 156 -27.70 -41.17 -2.90
C SER A 156 -26.73 -42.00 -2.06
N VAL A 157 -25.54 -42.29 -2.58
CA VAL A 157 -24.47 -43.05 -1.91
C VAL A 157 -23.36 -42.11 -1.41
N GLY A 158 -23.48 -40.80 -1.65
CA GLY A 158 -22.55 -39.79 -1.18
C GLY A 158 -21.40 -39.47 -2.14
N ARG A 159 -21.44 -39.93 -3.40
CA ARG A 159 -20.43 -39.61 -4.41
C ARG A 159 -20.74 -38.32 -5.14
N TYR A 160 -19.70 -37.55 -5.43
CA TYR A 160 -19.77 -36.35 -6.23
C TYR A 160 -19.80 -36.69 -7.72
N GLN A 161 -20.59 -35.94 -8.47
CA GLN A 161 -20.63 -35.97 -9.93
C GLN A 161 -20.78 -34.54 -10.45
N CYS A 162 -20.10 -34.21 -11.54
CA CYS A 162 -20.19 -32.89 -12.16
C CYS A 162 -21.09 -32.89 -13.41
N VAL A 163 -21.61 -31.72 -13.77
CA VAL A 163 -22.20 -31.51 -15.10
C VAL A 163 -21.12 -31.44 -16.16
N GLY A 164 -21.47 -31.68 -17.43
CA GLY A 164 -20.52 -31.55 -18.53
C GLY A 164 -20.02 -30.12 -18.73
N LEU A 165 -18.80 -29.95 -19.26
CA LEU A 165 -18.11 -28.67 -19.43
C LEU A 165 -18.97 -27.57 -20.08
N LYS A 166 -19.74 -27.90 -21.14
CA LYS A 166 -20.64 -26.92 -21.79
C LYS A 166 -21.67 -26.36 -20.82
N ARG A 167 -22.26 -27.22 -19.99
CA ARG A 167 -23.27 -26.81 -19.01
C ARG A 167 -22.64 -26.05 -17.86
N ALA A 168 -21.46 -26.47 -17.39
CA ALA A 168 -20.70 -25.73 -16.38
C ALA A 168 -20.40 -24.29 -16.86
N ASN A 169 -19.99 -24.12 -18.12
CA ASN A 169 -19.73 -22.82 -18.71
C ASN A 169 -21.00 -21.94 -18.82
N GLU A 170 -22.15 -22.54 -19.16
CA GLU A 170 -23.45 -21.84 -19.13
C GLU A 170 -23.84 -21.38 -17.72
N ILE A 171 -23.54 -22.19 -16.70
CA ILE A 171 -23.83 -21.89 -15.28
C ILE A 171 -22.95 -20.73 -14.78
N ILE A 172 -21.65 -20.77 -15.06
CA ILE A 172 -20.70 -19.72 -14.68
C ILE A 172 -21.04 -18.41 -15.40
N GLY A 173 -21.48 -18.50 -16.66
CA GLY A 173 -21.88 -17.37 -17.47
C GLY A 173 -20.70 -16.64 -18.10
N THR A 174 -20.98 -15.48 -18.70
CA THR A 174 -19.97 -14.67 -19.40
C THR A 174 -19.14 -13.88 -18.40
N THR A 175 -17.81 -13.98 -18.51
CA THR A 175 -16.90 -13.20 -17.66
C THR A 175 -16.85 -11.74 -18.09
N THR A 176 -16.44 -10.85 -17.18
CA THR A 176 -16.25 -9.43 -17.51
C THR A 176 -15.22 -9.24 -18.63
N GLU A 177 -14.17 -10.05 -18.67
CA GLU A 177 -13.17 -10.01 -19.75
C GLU A 177 -13.77 -10.38 -21.10
N GLU A 178 -14.60 -11.42 -21.17
CA GLU A 178 -15.30 -11.78 -22.40
C GLU A 178 -16.24 -10.68 -22.89
N LEU A 179 -16.92 -9.98 -21.97
CA LEU A 179 -17.76 -8.83 -22.31
C LEU A 179 -16.91 -7.67 -22.86
N VAL A 180 -15.77 -7.38 -22.24
CA VAL A 180 -14.84 -6.33 -22.68
C VAL A 180 -14.24 -6.68 -24.05
N LEU A 181 -13.87 -7.94 -24.29
CA LEU A 181 -13.35 -8.41 -25.57
C LEU A 181 -14.42 -8.32 -26.66
N LYS A 182 -15.66 -8.76 -26.38
CA LYS A 182 -16.79 -8.62 -27.30
C LYS A 182 -17.09 -7.14 -27.62
N ALA A 183 -17.04 -6.26 -26.62
CA ALA A 183 -17.22 -4.82 -26.82
C ALA A 183 -16.10 -4.20 -27.67
N LYS A 184 -14.84 -4.60 -27.42
CA LYS A 184 -13.69 -4.16 -28.22
C LYS A 184 -13.76 -4.66 -29.66
N GLN A 185 -14.18 -5.91 -29.88
CA GLN A 185 -14.33 -6.50 -31.22
C GLN A 185 -15.54 -5.93 -31.97
N GLY A 186 -16.65 -5.64 -31.28
CA GLY A 186 -17.82 -4.99 -31.86
C GLY A 186 -17.56 -3.58 -32.39
N ASN A 187 -16.61 -2.84 -31.80
CA ASN A 187 -16.15 -1.53 -32.27
C ASN A 187 -15.24 -1.58 -33.53
N ILE A 188 -14.90 -2.77 -34.05
CA ILE A 188 -13.98 -2.95 -35.20
C ILE A 188 -14.74 -3.34 -36.48
N THR A 189 -16.07 -3.47 -36.42
CA THR A 189 -16.90 -3.69 -37.62
C THR A 189 -17.41 -2.35 -38.17
N PRO A 190 -17.09 -1.97 -39.43
CA PRO A 190 -17.63 -0.77 -40.07
C PRO A 190 -19.12 -0.91 -40.43
#